data_AF-A0A9X1S388-F1
#
_entry.id   AF-A0A9X1S388-F1
#
_cell.length_a   1.000
_cell.length_b   1.000
_cell.length_c   1.000
_cell.angle_alpha   90.00
_cell.angle_beta   90.00
_cell.angle_gamma   90.00
#
_symmetry.space_group_name_H-M   'P 1'
#
loop_
_entity.id
_entity.type
_entity.pdbx_description
1 polymer ?
#
loop_
_entity_poly.entity_id
_entity_poly.type
_entity_poly.pdbx_seq_one_letter_code
_entity_poly.pdbx_strand_id
1 'polypeptide(L)'
;MPSRTDTHRRPFARRLAALGAAVALTASGLAVAAPANAAETEVDGATFTWGLNGYAQKGIFGPWTFKNLTGNVVQLSGATQTEYVTAAFPATSFPTNAPAGANPNAVKFSEGEGTVDPDTGAAALSWIGSYTVNAYPAIYNAPNEIYSDPELTVAADGSGELTFDFTIGAGTDMSGNPFEAVDYGRLTLATFSAGSISGLDSDSLRLKPDFSGVVLDPTIVAGQITTCTAPSLAGSWPAEFVETLAGDPAGASVSAHFYSTGCGGNQDLKPALPIDIGFVLAEVPTEPAAAPGDITVEVPTASEPATGSFGWAWATESAVDLGTATATGATFTATGALNDVVVTDTRTGGTGAYSWSISGQVSDFVSGANTFTGAYLGWAPKVTAGSATAGAAVTSTQLGGAGLAAASVLAGSNAATSATVGADLSLVIPGSTAAGDYKTTLTLTAVQ
;
A
#
# COMPACT_ATOMS: atom_id res chain seq x y z
N MET A 1 17.39 5.95 85.13
CA MET A 1 17.93 4.92 86.03
C MET A 1 16.84 3.88 86.28
N PRO A 2 17.12 2.57 86.23
CA PRO A 2 18.19 1.84 85.53
C PRO A 2 17.50 0.85 84.52
N SER A 3 18.07 -0.09 83.78
CA SER A 3 19.40 -0.70 83.62
C SER A 3 19.21 -1.73 82.48
N ARG A 4 19.99 -1.73 81.40
CA ARG A 4 21.33 -2.36 81.26
C ARG A 4 21.25 -3.74 80.55
N THR A 5 22.09 -3.88 79.51
CA THR A 5 22.93 -5.06 79.15
C THR A 5 22.28 -6.38 78.70
N ASP A 6 22.87 -7.23 77.87
CA ASP A 6 24.18 -7.23 77.20
C ASP A 6 24.17 -8.21 76.01
N THR A 7 25.15 -7.98 75.14
CA THR A 7 25.87 -8.88 74.23
C THR A 7 25.58 -10.40 74.23
N HIS A 8 25.59 -11.00 73.03
CA HIS A 8 26.62 -12.01 72.72
C HIS A 8 26.95 -12.09 71.21
N ARG A 9 28.26 -12.16 70.96
CA ARG A 9 28.97 -12.14 69.68
C ARG A 9 29.43 -13.56 69.30
N ARG A 10 29.43 -13.83 67.98
CA ARG A 10 30.44 -14.61 67.18
C ARG A 10 30.45 -16.16 67.36
N PRO A 11 31.24 -16.97 66.60
CA PRO A 11 32.10 -16.73 65.40
C PRO A 11 32.09 -17.85 64.31
N PHE A 12 33.02 -17.74 63.35
CA PHE A 12 33.66 -18.77 62.46
C PHE A 12 32.97 -19.06 61.12
N ALA A 13 33.43 -18.61 59.95
CA ALA A 13 34.74 -18.74 59.28
C ALA A 13 35.13 -20.16 58.88
N ARG A 14 35.13 -20.46 57.57
CA ARG A 14 36.13 -21.32 56.91
C ARG A 14 36.17 -21.06 55.40
N ARG A 15 37.34 -20.63 54.93
CA ARG A 15 37.82 -20.74 53.54
C ARG A 15 38.21 -22.19 53.28
N LEU A 16 38.03 -22.68 52.05
CA LEU A 16 39.05 -23.44 51.32
C LEU A 16 38.64 -23.62 49.85
N ALA A 17 39.59 -23.31 48.97
CA ALA A 17 39.58 -23.56 47.54
C ALA A 17 39.78 -25.05 47.22
N ALA A 18 39.36 -25.50 46.04
CA ALA A 18 40.25 -26.11 45.02
C ALA A 18 39.51 -26.89 43.89
N LEU A 19 40.10 -26.77 42.69
CA LEU A 19 40.10 -27.66 41.52
C LEU A 19 38.82 -27.89 40.67
N GLY A 20 38.75 -27.15 39.56
CA GLY A 20 38.94 -27.66 38.19
C GLY A 20 38.23 -28.93 37.71
N ALA A 21 37.29 -28.75 36.78
CA ALA A 21 37.15 -29.59 35.58
C ALA A 21 36.47 -28.77 34.47
N ALA A 22 37.21 -28.56 33.38
CA ALA A 22 36.69 -27.97 32.16
C ALA A 22 35.83 -29.01 31.43
N VAL A 23 34.57 -28.66 31.13
CA VAL A 23 33.77 -29.34 30.12
C VAL A 23 33.44 -28.30 29.06
N ALA A 24 34.10 -28.42 27.92
CA ALA A 24 33.71 -27.73 26.70
C ALA A 24 32.42 -28.36 26.19
N LEU A 25 31.29 -27.66 26.37
CA LEU A 25 30.07 -27.93 25.63
C LEU A 25 29.95 -26.87 24.56
N THR A 26 30.17 -27.31 23.33
CA THR A 26 29.83 -26.63 22.09
C THR A 26 28.35 -26.27 22.10
N ALA A 27 28.02 -25.02 22.43
CA ALA A 27 26.71 -24.46 22.19
C ALA A 27 26.60 -24.20 20.69
N SER A 28 26.09 -25.20 19.97
CA SER A 28 25.52 -25.04 18.63
C SER A 28 24.52 -23.89 18.71
N GLY A 29 24.84 -22.77 18.06
CA GLY A 29 23.92 -21.64 17.93
C GLY A 29 22.69 -22.10 17.17
N LEU A 30 21.65 -22.47 17.88
CA LEU A 30 20.28 -22.42 17.37
C LEU A 30 19.98 -20.92 17.21
N ALA A 31 20.21 -20.42 16.00
CA ALA A 31 19.59 -19.18 15.56
C ALA A 31 18.08 -19.39 15.69
N VAL A 32 17.50 -18.81 16.74
CA VAL A 32 16.06 -18.60 16.79
C VAL A 32 15.79 -17.63 15.66
N ALA A 33 15.26 -18.12 14.55
CA ALA A 33 14.73 -17.27 13.51
C ALA A 33 13.71 -16.34 14.19
N ALA A 34 14.00 -15.04 14.15
CA ALA A 34 12.97 -14.06 14.46
C ALA A 34 11.79 -14.35 13.52
N PRO A 35 10.53 -14.24 13.99
CA PRO A 35 9.40 -14.35 13.09
C PRO A 35 9.61 -13.31 11.98
N ALA A 36 9.50 -13.75 10.73
CA ALA A 36 9.39 -12.84 9.62
C ALA A 36 8.15 -11.97 9.91
N ASN A 37 8.34 -10.70 10.23
CA ASN A 37 7.25 -9.75 10.11
C ASN A 37 6.95 -9.72 8.61
N ALA A 38 5.79 -10.25 8.23
CA ALA A 38 5.29 -10.12 6.87
C ALA A 38 5.32 -8.63 6.53
N ALA A 39 5.96 -8.30 5.40
CA ALA A 39 6.17 -6.91 5.03
C ALA A 39 4.83 -6.34 4.55
N GLU A 40 4.20 -5.54 5.40
CA GLU A 40 3.13 -4.63 4.99
C GLU A 40 3.60 -3.87 3.74
N THR A 41 2.87 -4.02 2.64
CA THR A 41 3.20 -3.40 1.36
C THR A 41 2.34 -2.16 1.19
N GLU A 42 2.98 -1.04 0.83
CA GLU A 42 2.24 0.17 0.50
C GLU A 42 1.35 -0.06 -0.72
N VAL A 43 0.11 0.43 -0.62
CA VAL A 43 -0.87 0.42 -1.68
C VAL A 43 -1.27 1.85 -1.96
N ASP A 44 -1.14 2.23 -3.23
CA ASP A 44 -1.71 3.45 -3.81
C ASP A 44 -2.72 2.99 -4.87
N GLY A 45 -4.00 3.29 -4.67
CA GLY A 45 -5.08 2.83 -5.55
C GLY A 45 -5.95 1.70 -5.00
N ALA A 46 -5.99 1.49 -3.68
CA ALA A 46 -6.94 0.56 -3.06
C ALA A 46 -8.38 0.97 -3.40
N THR A 47 -9.28 -0.01 -3.46
CA THR A 47 -10.71 0.19 -3.68
C THR A 47 -11.49 -0.39 -2.52
N PHE A 48 -12.55 0.32 -2.12
CA PHE A 48 -13.51 -0.13 -1.11
C PHE A 48 -14.89 -0.13 -1.75
N THR A 49 -15.56 -1.30 -1.76
CA THR A 49 -16.90 -1.45 -2.34
C THR A 49 -17.88 -2.01 -1.33
N TRP A 50 -19.01 -1.32 -1.13
CA TRP A 50 -19.98 -1.73 -0.12
C TRP A 50 -21.43 -1.38 -0.47
N GLY A 51 -22.33 -2.35 -0.24
CA GLY A 51 -23.77 -2.22 -0.43
C GLY A 51 -24.57 -1.85 0.82
N LEU A 52 -23.90 -1.44 1.91
CA LEU A 52 -24.49 -1.13 3.21
C LEU A 52 -25.13 -2.35 3.90
N ASN A 53 -26.43 -2.59 3.71
CA ASN A 53 -27.12 -3.80 4.15
C ASN A 53 -28.22 -4.19 3.15
N GLY A 54 -28.76 -5.40 3.26
CA GLY A 54 -29.87 -5.84 2.43
C GLY A 54 -31.15 -5.01 2.62
N TYR A 55 -31.32 -4.38 3.78
CA TYR A 55 -32.47 -3.52 4.05
C TYR A 55 -32.40 -2.26 3.19
N ALA A 56 -31.22 -1.70 2.94
CA ALA A 56 -31.02 -0.63 1.97
C ALA A 56 -31.35 -1.06 0.53
N GLN A 57 -31.21 -2.34 0.22
CA GLN A 57 -31.52 -2.87 -1.12
C GLN A 57 -33.02 -3.10 -1.35
N LYS A 58 -33.86 -2.99 -0.31
CA LYS A 58 -35.30 -3.31 -0.40
C LYS A 58 -36.20 -2.24 0.22
N GLY A 59 -35.84 -1.78 1.41
CA GLY A 59 -36.59 -0.86 2.26
C GLY A 59 -38.04 -1.30 2.52
N ILE A 60 -38.77 -0.46 3.25
CA ILE A 60 -40.24 -0.56 3.32
C ILE A 60 -40.91 0.23 2.19
N PHE A 61 -40.25 1.30 1.70
CA PHE A 61 -40.72 2.16 0.62
C PHE A 61 -40.02 1.89 -0.73
N GLY A 62 -39.26 0.80 -0.81
CA GLY A 62 -38.38 0.51 -1.94
C GLY A 62 -36.90 0.66 -1.56
N PRO A 63 -35.99 0.30 -2.50
CA PRO A 63 -34.56 0.44 -2.28
C PRO A 63 -34.19 1.88 -1.93
N TRP A 64 -33.24 2.03 -1.01
CA TRP A 64 -32.74 3.32 -0.58
C TRP A 64 -31.96 3.99 -1.71
N THR A 65 -31.95 5.32 -1.69
CA THR A 65 -31.26 6.10 -2.71
C THR A 65 -29.84 6.42 -2.26
N PHE A 66 -28.86 6.01 -3.06
CA PHE A 66 -27.46 6.44 -2.95
C PHE A 66 -27.28 7.65 -3.87
N LYS A 67 -26.73 8.75 -3.35
CA LYS A 67 -26.64 10.05 -4.07
C LYS A 67 -25.53 10.93 -3.51
N ASN A 68 -25.36 12.10 -4.10
CA ASN A 68 -24.42 13.15 -3.66
C ASN A 68 -23.00 12.62 -3.45
N LEU A 69 -22.50 11.84 -4.42
CA LEU A 69 -21.17 11.24 -4.33
C LEU A 69 -20.11 12.35 -4.51
N THR A 70 -19.07 12.35 -3.68
CA THR A 70 -17.95 13.29 -3.75
C THR A 70 -16.62 12.55 -3.69
N GLY A 71 -15.55 13.13 -4.24
CA GLY A 71 -14.25 12.46 -4.34
C GLY A 71 -14.26 11.36 -5.41
N ASN A 72 -13.42 10.34 -5.22
CA ASN A 72 -13.29 9.21 -6.15
C ASN A 72 -14.31 8.11 -5.84
N VAL A 73 -15.58 8.49 -5.78
CA VAL A 73 -16.69 7.59 -5.42
C VAL A 73 -17.66 7.45 -6.57
N VAL A 74 -17.92 6.21 -6.97
CA VAL A 74 -18.92 5.86 -8.00
C VAL A 74 -20.01 4.99 -7.42
N GLN A 75 -21.22 5.15 -7.93
CA GLN A 75 -22.33 4.24 -7.63
C GLN A 75 -22.31 3.07 -8.61
N LEU A 76 -22.29 1.85 -8.07
CA LEU A 76 -22.53 0.63 -8.81
C LEU A 76 -24.04 0.33 -8.79
N SER A 77 -24.68 0.50 -9.95
CA SER A 77 -26.11 0.22 -10.12
C SER A 77 -26.39 -1.27 -10.07
N GLY A 78 -27.14 -1.73 -9.07
CA GLY A 78 -27.44 -3.15 -8.86
C GLY A 78 -28.17 -3.82 -10.03
N ALA A 79 -28.83 -3.03 -10.89
CA ALA A 79 -29.52 -3.54 -12.07
C ALA A 79 -28.56 -3.97 -13.21
N THR A 80 -27.32 -3.47 -13.21
CA THR A 80 -26.41 -3.59 -14.37
C THR A 80 -24.98 -3.97 -14.00
N GLN A 81 -24.54 -3.67 -12.78
CA GLN A 81 -23.18 -3.94 -12.33
C GLN A 81 -22.96 -5.43 -12.09
N THR A 82 -21.73 -5.91 -12.33
CA THR A 82 -21.31 -7.31 -12.12
C THR A 82 -20.10 -7.44 -11.20
N GLU A 83 -19.67 -6.32 -10.62
CA GLU A 83 -18.46 -6.21 -9.81
C GLU A 83 -18.72 -6.67 -8.37
N TYR A 84 -19.74 -6.10 -7.73
CA TYR A 84 -20.07 -6.40 -6.33
C TYR A 84 -21.20 -7.43 -6.27
N VAL A 85 -20.83 -8.71 -6.16
CA VAL A 85 -21.77 -9.84 -6.17
C VAL A 85 -21.86 -10.46 -4.78
N THR A 86 -23.08 -10.56 -4.24
CA THR A 86 -23.36 -11.14 -2.92
C THR A 86 -24.40 -12.23 -3.01
N ALA A 87 -24.19 -13.36 -2.34
CA ALA A 87 -25.20 -14.40 -2.24
C ALA A 87 -26.44 -13.89 -1.49
N ALA A 88 -27.64 -14.29 -1.91
CA ALA A 88 -28.87 -13.90 -1.24
C ALA A 88 -29.00 -14.52 0.18
N PHE A 89 -29.95 -14.02 0.95
CA PHE A 89 -30.36 -14.59 2.22
C PHE A 89 -30.69 -16.09 2.08
N PRO A 90 -30.21 -16.97 3.00
CA PRO A 90 -29.60 -16.65 4.29
C PRO A 90 -28.07 -16.52 4.32
N ALA A 91 -27.38 -16.58 3.17
CA ALA A 91 -25.91 -16.49 3.16
C ALA A 91 -25.41 -15.08 3.52
N THR A 92 -26.12 -14.05 3.05
CA THR A 92 -25.95 -12.65 3.47
C THR A 92 -27.31 -12.03 3.76
N SER A 93 -27.37 -10.72 4.03
CA SER A 93 -28.63 -10.00 4.14
C SER A 93 -29.27 -9.65 2.79
N PHE A 94 -28.64 -9.96 1.64
CA PHE A 94 -29.16 -9.56 0.33
C PHE A 94 -30.54 -10.22 0.02
N PRO A 95 -31.56 -9.48 -0.44
CA PRO A 95 -32.92 -10.01 -0.60
C PRO A 95 -33.03 -11.16 -1.61
N THR A 96 -33.74 -12.23 -1.27
CA THR A 96 -34.02 -13.37 -2.18
C THR A 96 -34.94 -13.03 -3.35
N ASN A 97 -35.70 -11.94 -3.24
CA ASN A 97 -36.66 -11.51 -4.24
C ASN A 97 -36.12 -10.37 -5.14
N ALA A 98 -34.80 -10.17 -5.17
CA ALA A 98 -34.17 -9.28 -6.14
C ALA A 98 -34.47 -9.77 -7.58
N PRO A 99 -34.60 -8.87 -8.57
CA PRO A 99 -34.75 -9.26 -9.97
C PRO A 99 -33.66 -10.24 -10.40
N ALA A 100 -33.99 -11.19 -11.29
CA ALA A 100 -33.02 -12.17 -11.76
C ALA A 100 -31.80 -11.49 -12.41
N GLY A 101 -30.61 -11.81 -11.91
CA GLY A 101 -29.35 -11.19 -12.35
C GLY A 101 -29.04 -9.83 -11.72
N ALA A 102 -29.89 -9.30 -10.84
CA ALA A 102 -29.59 -8.10 -10.09
C ALA A 102 -28.63 -8.39 -8.93
N ASN A 103 -27.69 -7.47 -8.75
CA ASN A 103 -26.76 -7.43 -7.64
C ASN A 103 -27.13 -6.26 -6.70
N PRO A 104 -26.51 -6.13 -5.51
CA PRO A 104 -26.72 -4.96 -4.67
C PRO A 104 -26.34 -3.67 -5.40
N ASN A 105 -27.06 -2.59 -5.09
CA ASN A 105 -26.51 -1.26 -5.27
C ASN A 105 -25.37 -1.09 -4.26
N ALA A 106 -24.25 -0.56 -4.74
CA ALA A 106 -23.09 -0.32 -3.91
C ALA A 106 -22.47 1.02 -4.26
N VAL A 107 -21.65 1.53 -3.35
CA VAL A 107 -20.67 2.56 -3.65
C VAL A 107 -19.30 1.92 -3.76
N LYS A 108 -18.49 2.44 -4.67
CA LYS A 108 -17.09 2.08 -4.81
C LYS A 108 -16.25 3.35 -4.64
N PHE A 109 -15.41 3.33 -3.62
CA PHE A 109 -14.32 4.28 -3.43
C PHE A 109 -13.09 3.73 -4.16
N SER A 110 -12.35 4.63 -4.80
CA SER A 110 -11.07 4.36 -5.47
C SER A 110 -10.00 5.30 -4.93
N GLU A 111 -8.74 5.04 -5.29
CA GLU A 111 -7.60 5.85 -4.83
C GLU A 111 -7.44 5.83 -3.31
N GLY A 112 -7.69 4.65 -2.71
CA GLY A 112 -7.36 4.44 -1.31
C GLY A 112 -5.87 4.23 -1.11
N GLU A 113 -5.39 4.70 0.03
CA GLU A 113 -3.98 4.66 0.40
C GLU A 113 -3.81 3.88 1.71
N GLY A 114 -2.65 3.28 1.89
CA GLY A 114 -2.25 2.66 3.15
C GLY A 114 -1.40 1.40 2.93
N THR A 115 -1.55 0.42 3.81
CA THR A 115 -0.81 -0.84 3.73
C THR A 115 -1.72 -2.06 3.66
N VAL A 116 -1.26 -3.07 2.94
CA VAL A 116 -1.86 -4.41 2.90
C VAL A 116 -0.76 -5.46 2.98
N ASP A 117 -0.97 -6.49 3.78
CA ASP A 117 -0.27 -7.77 3.68
C ASP A 117 -1.12 -8.72 2.84
N PRO A 118 -0.74 -9.02 1.59
CA PRO A 118 -1.52 -9.88 0.70
C PRO A 118 -1.56 -11.35 1.13
N ASP A 119 -0.62 -11.80 1.97
CA ASP A 119 -0.58 -13.19 2.43
C ASP A 119 -1.59 -13.44 3.56
N THR A 120 -1.84 -12.42 4.39
CA THR A 120 -2.73 -12.52 5.55
C THR A 120 -4.04 -11.73 5.41
N GLY A 121 -4.08 -10.75 4.51
CA GLY A 121 -5.15 -9.77 4.38
C GLY A 121 -5.18 -8.74 5.51
N ALA A 122 -4.12 -8.65 6.33
CA ALA A 122 -3.97 -7.54 7.26
C ALA A 122 -3.86 -6.24 6.48
N ALA A 123 -4.58 -5.20 6.90
CA ALA A 123 -4.66 -3.96 6.15
C ALA A 123 -4.90 -2.76 7.07
N ALA A 124 -4.30 -1.62 6.72
CA ALA A 124 -4.60 -0.31 7.26
C ALA A 124 -4.79 0.64 6.07
N LEU A 125 -6.04 0.90 5.69
CA LEU A 125 -6.40 1.60 4.46
C LEU A 125 -7.34 2.76 4.75
N SER A 126 -7.22 3.83 3.96
CA SER A 126 -8.10 4.99 4.03
C SER A 126 -8.50 5.45 2.64
N TRP A 127 -9.68 6.04 2.50
CA TRP A 127 -10.16 6.64 1.26
C TRP A 127 -10.72 8.03 1.54
N ILE A 128 -10.64 8.91 0.55
CA ILE A 128 -11.27 10.24 0.60
C ILE A 128 -12.52 10.24 -0.28
N GLY A 129 -13.61 10.77 0.27
CA GLY A 129 -14.86 10.95 -0.46
C GLY A 129 -16.07 10.73 0.42
N SER A 130 -17.26 10.94 -0.14
CA SER A 130 -18.49 10.73 0.60
C SER A 130 -19.61 10.22 -0.29
N TYR A 131 -20.63 9.65 0.35
CA TYR A 131 -21.92 9.39 -0.28
C TYR A 131 -23.04 9.63 0.73
N THR A 132 -24.21 9.96 0.19
CA THR A 132 -25.43 10.13 0.95
C THR A 132 -26.39 8.99 0.67
N VAL A 133 -27.04 8.49 1.72
CA VAL A 133 -28.15 7.54 1.64
C VAL A 133 -29.42 8.19 2.17
N ASN A 134 -30.56 7.88 1.54
CA ASN A 134 -31.86 8.21 2.09
C ASN A 134 -32.83 7.04 1.93
N ALA A 135 -33.45 6.65 3.04
CA ALA A 135 -34.33 5.49 3.13
C ALA A 135 -35.80 5.79 2.78
N TYR A 136 -36.18 7.08 2.67
CA TYR A 136 -37.57 7.51 2.62
C TYR A 136 -37.86 8.42 1.42
N PRO A 137 -39.08 8.37 0.87
CA PRO A 137 -39.55 9.38 -0.07
C PRO A 137 -39.52 10.79 0.55
N ALA A 138 -39.25 11.80 -0.28
CA ALA A 138 -39.10 13.20 0.14
C ALA A 138 -40.28 13.75 0.96
N ILE A 139 -41.50 13.22 0.79
CA ILE A 139 -42.69 13.63 1.55
C ILE A 139 -42.55 13.44 3.07
N TYR A 140 -41.71 12.49 3.52
CA TYR A 140 -41.51 12.24 4.93
C TYR A 140 -40.44 13.13 5.56
N ASN A 141 -39.69 13.89 4.75
CA ASN A 141 -38.58 14.74 5.21
C ASN A 141 -37.61 14.01 6.17
N ALA A 142 -37.43 12.71 5.97
CA ALA A 142 -36.52 11.90 6.77
C ALA A 142 -35.08 12.34 6.47
N PRO A 143 -34.21 12.30 7.49
CA PRO A 143 -32.84 12.79 7.32
C PRO A 143 -32.07 11.96 6.29
N ASN A 144 -31.04 12.59 5.75
CA ASN A 144 -30.02 11.89 4.99
C ASN A 144 -28.98 11.30 5.93
N GLU A 145 -28.54 10.08 5.67
CA GLU A 145 -27.37 9.47 6.29
C GLU A 145 -26.16 9.75 5.39
N ILE A 146 -25.12 10.40 5.91
CA ILE A 146 -23.95 10.83 5.13
C ILE A 146 -22.73 10.12 5.70
N TYR A 147 -22.04 9.40 4.82
CA TYR A 147 -20.87 8.58 5.12
C TYR A 147 -19.68 9.19 4.39
N SER A 148 -18.64 9.57 5.13
CA SER A 148 -17.45 10.20 4.56
C SER A 148 -16.17 9.53 5.05
N ASP A 149 -15.16 9.56 4.18
CA ASP A 149 -13.76 9.24 4.46
C ASP A 149 -13.58 7.91 5.23
N PRO A 150 -13.89 6.76 4.60
CA PRO A 150 -13.76 5.47 5.27
C PRO A 150 -12.32 5.15 5.65
N GLU A 151 -12.15 4.56 6.83
CA GLU A 151 -10.88 4.00 7.29
C GLU A 151 -11.08 2.56 7.75
N LEU A 152 -10.26 1.66 7.22
CA LEU A 152 -10.28 0.23 7.50
C LEU A 152 -9.00 -0.17 8.22
N THR A 153 -9.13 -0.86 9.36
CA THR A 153 -8.02 -1.57 10.00
C THR A 153 -8.41 -3.02 10.21
N VAL A 154 -7.60 -3.95 9.71
CA VAL A 154 -7.81 -5.39 9.82
C VAL A 154 -6.48 -6.06 10.17
N ALA A 155 -6.50 -6.93 11.18
CA ALA A 155 -5.37 -7.74 11.59
C ALA A 155 -5.28 -9.03 10.75
N ALA A 156 -4.14 -9.70 10.82
CA ALA A 156 -3.88 -10.95 10.09
C ALA A 156 -4.84 -12.11 10.42
N ASP A 157 -5.48 -12.08 11.60
CA ASP A 157 -6.51 -13.08 11.95
C ASP A 157 -7.91 -12.71 11.39
N GLY A 158 -8.04 -11.57 10.72
CA GLY A 158 -9.27 -11.02 10.17
C GLY A 158 -10.10 -10.18 11.14
N SER A 159 -9.64 -9.96 12.37
CA SER A 159 -10.29 -9.04 13.31
C SER A 159 -9.97 -7.59 13.00
N GLY A 160 -10.88 -6.66 13.30
CA GLY A 160 -10.66 -5.25 12.98
C GLY A 160 -11.93 -4.41 12.96
N GLU A 161 -11.84 -3.26 12.29
CA GLU A 161 -12.95 -2.32 12.18
C GLU A 161 -12.91 -1.49 10.90
N LEU A 162 -14.09 -1.01 10.50
CA LEU A 162 -14.31 0.00 9.47
C LEU A 162 -15.01 1.20 10.11
N THR A 163 -14.43 2.37 9.95
CA THR A 163 -14.93 3.64 10.48
C THR A 163 -15.25 4.62 9.35
N PHE A 164 -16.13 5.58 9.64
CA PHE A 164 -16.46 6.70 8.75
C PHE A 164 -16.68 7.95 9.60
N ASP A 165 -16.43 9.13 9.03
CA ASP A 165 -17.09 10.35 9.51
C ASP A 165 -18.58 10.29 9.14
N PHE A 166 -19.44 10.35 10.16
CA PHE A 166 -20.86 10.09 10.01
C PHE A 166 -21.70 11.30 10.42
N THR A 167 -22.56 11.74 9.50
CA THR A 167 -23.47 12.87 9.73
C THR A 167 -24.90 12.47 9.41
N ILE A 168 -25.83 12.89 10.27
CA ILE A 168 -27.25 12.88 9.98
C ILE A 168 -27.64 14.29 9.53
N GLY A 169 -28.09 14.41 8.29
CA GLY A 169 -28.57 15.68 7.74
C GLY A 169 -29.84 16.17 8.44
N ALA A 170 -30.13 17.48 8.36
CA ALA A 170 -31.35 18.05 8.91
C ALA A 170 -32.60 17.32 8.36
N GLY A 171 -33.59 17.15 9.22
CA GLY A 171 -34.73 16.30 8.91
C GLY A 171 -35.86 16.42 9.92
N THR A 172 -36.69 15.39 9.98
CA THR A 172 -37.83 15.31 10.87
C THR A 172 -37.83 13.96 11.58
N ASP A 173 -38.04 13.97 12.89
CA ASP A 173 -38.07 12.76 13.71
C ASP A 173 -39.34 11.93 13.46
N MET A 174 -39.42 10.75 14.08
CA MET A 174 -40.58 9.86 13.95
C MET A 174 -41.90 10.45 14.49
N SER A 175 -41.83 11.53 15.28
CA SER A 175 -43.00 12.25 15.80
C SER A 175 -43.40 13.45 14.94
N GLY A 176 -42.65 13.76 13.87
CA GLY A 176 -42.89 14.91 13.03
C GLY A 176 -42.19 16.19 13.49
N ASN A 177 -41.29 16.15 14.48
CA ASN A 177 -40.56 17.33 14.93
C ASN A 177 -39.30 17.53 14.09
N PRO A 178 -39.03 18.75 13.60
CA PRO A 178 -37.82 19.03 12.85
C PRO A 178 -36.58 19.05 13.77
N PHE A 179 -35.43 18.69 13.20
CA PHE A 179 -34.13 18.81 13.83
C PHE A 179 -33.07 19.30 12.82
N GLU A 180 -32.04 19.96 13.34
CA GLU A 180 -30.87 20.39 12.56
C GLU A 180 -29.92 19.22 12.30
N ALA A 181 -29.02 19.38 11.33
CA ALA A 181 -28.00 18.37 11.06
C ALA A 181 -27.11 18.12 12.29
N VAL A 182 -26.76 16.86 12.52
CA VAL A 182 -25.87 16.42 13.60
C VAL A 182 -24.68 15.70 12.98
N ASP A 183 -23.49 16.23 13.24
CA ASP A 183 -22.21 15.59 12.92
C ASP A 183 -21.75 14.80 14.13
N TYR A 184 -21.60 13.49 13.97
CA TYR A 184 -21.13 12.59 15.03
C TYR A 184 -19.61 12.39 15.00
N GLY A 185 -18.92 12.94 14.00
CA GLY A 185 -17.52 12.66 13.73
C GLY A 185 -17.29 11.20 13.33
N ARG A 186 -16.08 10.71 13.61
CA ARG A 186 -15.68 9.35 13.26
C ARG A 186 -16.32 8.31 14.18
N LEU A 187 -17.09 7.40 13.59
CA LEU A 187 -17.72 6.27 14.28
C LEU A 187 -17.30 4.93 13.64
N THR A 188 -17.26 3.87 14.45
CA THR A 188 -17.06 2.50 13.97
C THR A 188 -18.37 1.90 13.46
N LEU A 189 -18.49 1.75 12.14
CA LEU A 189 -19.73 1.30 11.48
C LEU A 189 -19.77 -0.22 11.27
N ALA A 190 -18.61 -0.87 11.19
CA ALA A 190 -18.51 -2.33 11.19
C ALA A 190 -17.32 -2.79 12.01
N THR A 191 -17.50 -3.87 12.76
CA THR A 191 -16.41 -4.62 13.39
C THR A 191 -16.27 -5.97 12.72
N PHE A 192 -15.08 -6.52 12.80
CA PHE A 192 -14.74 -7.84 12.27
C PHE A 192 -14.16 -8.70 13.38
N SER A 193 -14.65 -9.92 13.51
CA SER A 193 -14.08 -10.94 14.39
C SER A 193 -13.02 -11.75 13.65
N ALA A 194 -12.16 -12.47 14.38
CA ALA A 194 -11.20 -13.38 13.76
C ALA A 194 -11.91 -14.38 12.80
N GLY A 195 -11.35 -14.57 11.62
CA GLY A 195 -11.91 -15.38 10.53
C GLY A 195 -12.93 -14.66 9.64
N SER A 196 -13.03 -13.32 9.72
CA SER A 196 -13.96 -12.53 8.88
C SER A 196 -13.48 -12.31 7.45
N ILE A 197 -12.19 -12.56 7.17
CA ILE A 197 -11.64 -12.51 5.82
C ILE A 197 -12.07 -13.75 5.02
N SER A 198 -12.49 -13.52 3.79
CA SER A 198 -12.80 -14.55 2.79
C SER A 198 -12.38 -14.06 1.40
N GLY A 199 -12.18 -14.99 0.45
CA GLY A 199 -11.79 -14.62 -0.91
C GLY A 199 -10.51 -13.78 -0.97
N LEU A 200 -9.55 -14.05 -0.08
CA LEU A 200 -8.23 -13.43 -0.12
C LEU A 200 -7.48 -14.00 -1.32
N ASP A 201 -7.17 -13.13 -2.26
CA ASP A 201 -6.38 -13.36 -3.45
C ASP A 201 -5.24 -12.32 -3.52
N SER A 202 -4.43 -12.34 -4.59
CA SER A 202 -3.25 -11.47 -4.71
C SER A 202 -3.55 -9.96 -4.80
N ASP A 203 -4.80 -9.59 -5.06
CA ASP A 203 -5.24 -8.21 -5.35
C ASP A 203 -6.57 -7.86 -4.66
N SER A 204 -7.11 -8.74 -3.82
CA SER A 204 -8.43 -8.53 -3.25
C SER A 204 -8.68 -9.37 -1.99
N LEU A 205 -9.60 -8.88 -1.17
CA LEU A 205 -10.18 -9.61 -0.05
C LEU A 205 -11.63 -9.19 0.17
N ARG A 206 -12.41 -10.05 0.82
CA ARG A 206 -13.78 -9.77 1.26
C ARG A 206 -13.92 -9.93 2.77
N LEU A 207 -14.44 -8.91 3.43
CA LEU A 207 -14.71 -8.88 4.86
C LEU A 207 -16.18 -9.13 5.14
N LYS A 208 -16.44 -9.92 6.19
CA LYS A 208 -17.79 -10.15 6.73
C LYS A 208 -17.96 -9.38 8.04
N PRO A 209 -18.75 -8.28 8.07
CA PRO A 209 -19.07 -7.59 9.32
C PRO A 209 -19.74 -8.48 10.36
N ASP A 210 -19.42 -8.22 11.62
CA ASP A 210 -20.13 -8.79 12.76
C ASP A 210 -21.54 -8.20 12.86
N PHE A 211 -22.46 -9.03 13.37
CA PHE A 211 -23.83 -8.60 13.65
C PHE A 211 -24.47 -9.47 14.72
N SER A 212 -24.43 -10.79 14.51
CA SER A 212 -25.09 -11.75 15.39
C SER A 212 -24.50 -11.70 16.80
N GLY A 213 -25.37 -11.60 17.81
CA GLY A 213 -24.96 -11.61 19.22
C GLY A 213 -24.46 -10.26 19.76
N VAL A 214 -24.38 -9.21 18.94
CA VAL A 214 -24.15 -7.84 19.44
C VAL A 214 -25.40 -7.36 20.16
N VAL A 215 -25.29 -7.11 21.47
CA VAL A 215 -26.39 -6.68 22.34
C VAL A 215 -26.19 -5.23 22.72
N LEU A 216 -27.24 -4.43 22.56
CA LEU A 216 -27.28 -3.02 22.91
C LEU A 216 -27.71 -2.82 24.36
N ASP A 217 -27.29 -1.74 25.00
CA ASP A 217 -27.80 -1.35 26.31
C ASP A 217 -29.31 -1.06 26.22
N PRO A 218 -30.18 -1.84 26.90
CA PRO A 218 -31.62 -1.67 26.82
C PRO A 218 -32.12 -0.37 27.46
N THR A 219 -31.29 0.33 28.24
CA THR A 219 -31.59 1.66 28.78
C THR A 219 -31.43 2.76 27.75
N ILE A 220 -30.64 2.51 26.70
CA ILE A 220 -30.45 3.41 25.55
C ILE A 220 -31.34 2.96 24.39
N VAL A 221 -31.30 1.67 24.05
CA VAL A 221 -32.05 1.07 22.93
C VAL A 221 -32.99 -0.04 23.44
N ALA A 222 -34.20 0.34 23.82
CA ALA A 222 -35.20 -0.60 24.33
C ALA A 222 -35.82 -1.54 23.26
N GLY A 223 -35.61 -1.25 21.97
CA GLY A 223 -36.30 -1.91 20.86
C GLY A 223 -35.60 -3.14 20.26
N GLN A 224 -34.41 -3.52 20.76
CA GLN A 224 -33.65 -4.62 20.18
C GLN A 224 -34.26 -5.99 20.53
N ILE A 225 -34.39 -6.86 19.52
CA ILE A 225 -34.78 -8.25 19.68
C ILE A 225 -33.54 -9.14 19.68
N THR A 226 -33.33 -9.85 20.78
CA THR A 226 -32.15 -10.70 21.03
C THR A 226 -32.44 -12.20 20.96
N THR A 227 -33.67 -12.59 20.62
CA THR A 227 -34.18 -13.96 20.75
C THR A 227 -34.40 -14.69 19.42
N CYS A 228 -33.93 -14.13 18.31
CA CYS A 228 -34.10 -14.73 16.99
C CYS A 228 -33.30 -16.02 16.85
N THR A 229 -33.86 -16.95 16.08
CA THR A 229 -33.23 -18.23 15.73
C THR A 229 -33.01 -18.31 14.23
N ALA A 230 -31.97 -19.05 13.84
CA ALA A 230 -31.64 -19.26 12.44
C ALA A 230 -32.88 -19.70 11.60
N PRO A 231 -33.02 -19.20 10.37
CA PRO A 231 -32.05 -18.40 9.62
C PRO A 231 -32.03 -16.90 9.98
N SER A 232 -32.95 -16.42 10.80
CA SER A 232 -32.96 -15.02 11.28
C SER A 232 -31.86 -14.78 12.32
N LEU A 233 -31.22 -13.62 12.25
CA LEU A 233 -30.17 -13.21 13.18
C LEU A 233 -30.71 -12.21 14.21
N ALA A 234 -30.39 -12.45 15.49
CA ALA A 234 -30.54 -11.48 16.56
C ALA A 234 -29.20 -10.78 16.75
N GLY A 235 -29.17 -9.46 16.59
CA GLY A 235 -27.92 -8.73 16.57
C GLY A 235 -28.06 -7.24 16.32
N SER A 236 -26.92 -6.61 16.10
CA SER A 236 -26.78 -5.19 15.81
C SER A 236 -25.48 -4.94 15.06
N TRP A 237 -25.42 -3.83 14.33
CA TRP A 237 -24.17 -3.12 14.02
C TRP A 237 -23.44 -2.74 15.34
N PRO A 238 -22.18 -2.27 15.31
CA PRO A 238 -21.40 -2.00 16.52
C PRO A 238 -22.20 -1.21 17.56
N ALA A 239 -22.18 -1.69 18.81
CA ALA A 239 -23.06 -1.18 19.85
C ALA A 239 -22.85 0.33 20.08
N GLU A 240 -21.58 0.76 20.11
CA GLU A 240 -21.20 2.16 20.24
C GLU A 240 -21.82 3.04 19.15
N PHE A 241 -21.81 2.61 17.89
CA PHE A 241 -22.43 3.35 16.79
C PHE A 241 -23.94 3.49 17.00
N VAL A 242 -24.64 2.38 17.25
CA VAL A 242 -26.10 2.40 17.35
C VAL A 242 -26.58 3.15 18.61
N GLU A 243 -25.89 3.00 19.73
CA GLU A 243 -26.19 3.69 20.98
C GLU A 243 -25.91 5.19 20.89
N THR A 244 -24.83 5.58 20.20
CA THR A 244 -24.53 6.98 19.90
C THR A 244 -25.65 7.61 19.08
N LEU A 245 -26.11 6.96 18.02
CA LEU A 245 -27.24 7.45 17.22
C LEU A 245 -28.52 7.54 18.06
N ALA A 246 -28.80 6.55 18.90
CA ALA A 246 -29.98 6.56 19.74
C ALA A 246 -29.98 7.66 20.83
N GLY A 247 -28.84 8.33 21.06
CA GLY A 247 -28.66 9.35 22.10
C GLY A 247 -29.38 10.68 21.84
N ASP A 248 -29.78 10.97 20.61
CA ASP A 248 -30.47 12.22 20.25
C ASP A 248 -31.56 12.01 19.17
N PRO A 249 -32.47 12.98 18.94
CA PRO A 249 -33.58 12.82 18.01
C PRO A 249 -33.18 12.55 16.56
N ALA A 250 -32.04 13.09 16.10
CA ALA A 250 -31.60 12.94 14.71
C ALA A 250 -31.18 11.49 14.45
N GLY A 251 -30.25 10.96 15.25
CA GLY A 251 -29.80 9.57 15.12
C GLY A 251 -30.88 8.56 15.50
N ALA A 252 -31.71 8.84 16.51
CA ALA A 252 -32.80 7.94 16.93
C ALA A 252 -33.85 7.74 15.84
N SER A 253 -33.96 8.67 14.88
CA SER A 253 -34.86 8.54 13.73
C SER A 253 -34.45 7.45 12.73
N VAL A 254 -33.17 7.04 12.73
CA VAL A 254 -32.62 6.04 11.80
C VAL A 254 -31.99 4.83 12.49
N SER A 255 -31.71 4.88 13.80
CA SER A 255 -30.99 3.83 14.53
C SER A 255 -31.61 2.43 14.37
N ALA A 256 -32.94 2.36 14.24
CA ALA A 256 -33.69 1.12 14.01
C ALA A 256 -33.33 0.40 12.69
N HIS A 257 -32.59 1.03 11.78
CA HIS A 257 -32.06 0.37 10.58
C HIS A 257 -30.94 -0.62 10.87
N PHE A 258 -30.26 -0.48 12.01
CA PHE A 258 -28.96 -1.11 12.28
C PHE A 258 -29.01 -2.23 13.31
N TYR A 259 -30.18 -2.57 13.85
CA TYR A 259 -30.33 -3.68 14.81
C TYR A 259 -31.63 -4.45 14.61
N SER A 260 -31.64 -5.72 15.02
CA SER A 260 -32.82 -6.58 14.88
C SER A 260 -34.00 -6.03 15.67
N THR A 261 -35.10 -5.65 15.01
CA THR A 261 -36.36 -5.26 15.67
C THR A 261 -37.45 -6.33 15.55
N GLY A 262 -37.08 -7.52 15.06
CA GLY A 262 -37.96 -8.68 14.90
C GLY A 262 -37.21 -9.86 14.28
N CYS A 263 -37.86 -11.02 14.24
CA CYS A 263 -37.25 -12.28 13.77
C CYS A 263 -37.89 -12.77 12.48
N GLY A 264 -37.61 -12.05 11.38
CA GLY A 264 -38.06 -12.44 10.05
C GLY A 264 -38.38 -11.27 9.12
N GLY A 265 -38.56 -11.59 7.85
CA GLY A 265 -39.01 -10.64 6.83
C GLY A 265 -37.93 -9.62 6.53
N ASN A 266 -38.28 -8.33 6.50
CA ASN A 266 -37.28 -7.29 6.24
C ASN A 266 -36.24 -7.15 7.38
N GLN A 267 -36.48 -7.75 8.55
CA GLN A 267 -35.53 -7.75 9.66
C GLN A 267 -34.31 -8.61 9.37
N ASP A 268 -34.47 -9.66 8.56
CA ASP A 268 -33.38 -10.53 8.11
C ASP A 268 -32.37 -9.80 7.20
N LEU A 269 -32.73 -8.60 6.74
CA LEU A 269 -31.95 -7.82 5.79
C LEU A 269 -31.08 -6.74 6.47
N LYS A 270 -31.20 -6.57 7.80
CA LYS A 270 -30.45 -5.56 8.56
C LYS A 270 -28.95 -5.82 8.77
N PRO A 271 -28.45 -7.08 8.82
CA PRO A 271 -27.02 -7.32 8.88
C PRO A 271 -26.29 -6.61 7.73
N ALA A 272 -25.14 -6.01 8.00
CA ALA A 272 -24.33 -5.38 6.96
C ALA A 272 -23.98 -6.41 5.87
N LEU A 273 -23.97 -5.96 4.62
CA LEU A 273 -23.47 -6.77 3.51
C LEU A 273 -21.94 -6.88 3.59
N PRO A 274 -21.33 -7.93 3.01
CA PRO A 274 -19.88 -8.05 2.95
C PRO A 274 -19.20 -6.83 2.32
N ILE A 275 -17.97 -6.54 2.69
CA ILE A 275 -17.20 -5.43 2.14
C ILE A 275 -16.11 -6.00 1.24
N ASP A 276 -15.98 -5.46 0.04
CA ASP A 276 -14.93 -5.87 -0.90
C ASP A 276 -13.82 -4.83 -0.90
N ILE A 277 -12.61 -5.30 -0.67
CA ILE A 277 -11.40 -4.51 -0.79
C ILE A 277 -10.63 -5.04 -1.99
N GLY A 278 -10.33 -4.17 -2.93
CA GLY A 278 -9.38 -4.44 -4.01
C GLY A 278 -8.12 -3.62 -3.79
N PHE A 279 -6.95 -4.13 -4.15
CA PHE A 279 -5.69 -3.42 -4.02
C PHE A 279 -4.74 -3.86 -5.12
N VAL A 280 -3.88 -2.94 -5.54
CA VAL A 280 -2.75 -3.26 -6.41
C VAL A 280 -1.51 -3.03 -5.57
N LEU A 281 -0.75 -4.10 -5.34
CA LEU A 281 0.51 -3.99 -4.64
C LEU A 281 1.48 -3.21 -5.53
N ALA A 282 2.17 -2.21 -4.97
CA ALA A 282 3.31 -1.64 -5.65
C ALA A 282 4.32 -2.76 -5.93
N GLU A 283 4.83 -2.86 -7.16
CA GLU A 283 5.90 -3.82 -7.45
C GLU A 283 7.07 -3.50 -6.53
N VAL A 284 7.42 -4.43 -5.64
CA VAL A 284 8.63 -4.31 -4.83
C VAL A 284 9.79 -4.21 -5.82
N PRO A 285 10.51 -3.06 -5.89
CA PRO A 285 11.69 -2.98 -6.70
C PRO A 285 12.65 -4.04 -6.18
N THR A 286 13.13 -4.93 -7.05
CA THR A 286 14.16 -5.89 -6.65
C THR A 286 15.43 -5.10 -6.29
N GLU A 287 15.65 -4.90 -4.99
CA GLU A 287 16.81 -4.18 -4.49
C GLU A 287 18.11 -4.96 -4.80
N PRO A 288 19.10 -4.35 -5.49
CA PRO A 288 20.46 -4.86 -5.45
C PRO A 288 21.03 -4.58 -4.05
N ALA A 289 21.44 -5.63 -3.34
CA ALA A 289 21.95 -5.56 -1.95
C ALA A 289 22.87 -4.35 -1.69
N ALA A 290 22.50 -3.49 -0.73
CA ALA A 290 23.30 -2.34 -0.31
C ALA A 290 23.71 -2.39 1.18
N ALA A 291 24.89 -1.82 1.47
CA ALA A 291 25.52 -1.71 2.79
C ALA A 291 25.05 -0.43 3.55
N PRO A 292 25.11 -0.38 4.89
CA PRO A 292 24.36 0.61 5.69
C PRO A 292 25.01 1.99 5.85
N GLY A 293 24.18 3.03 6.00
CA GLY A 293 24.48 4.35 6.55
C GLY A 293 23.22 5.18 6.85
N ASP A 294 23.13 5.77 8.06
CA ASP A 294 21.94 6.38 8.67
C ASP A 294 21.45 7.72 8.06
N ILE A 295 20.16 8.07 8.29
CA ILE A 295 19.48 9.34 7.88
C ILE A 295 18.78 10.01 9.08
N THR A 296 18.73 11.35 9.09
CA THR A 296 17.80 12.18 9.88
C THR A 296 17.31 13.38 9.05
N VAL A 297 16.06 13.87 9.24
CA VAL A 297 15.55 15.28 9.20
C VAL A 297 14.00 15.38 9.07
N GLU A 298 13.42 16.50 9.55
CA GLU A 298 11.98 16.87 9.68
C GLU A 298 11.56 18.01 8.68
N VAL A 299 10.23 18.27 8.49
CA VAL A 299 9.50 19.53 8.04
C VAL A 299 9.01 19.61 6.53
N PRO A 300 7.97 20.39 6.07
CA PRO A 300 6.51 20.58 6.35
C PRO A 300 5.56 20.36 5.08
N THR A 301 4.31 20.87 5.11
CA THR A 301 3.15 20.75 4.16
C THR A 301 3.40 20.67 2.64
N ALA A 302 2.70 19.71 2.00
CA ALA A 302 2.82 19.30 0.60
C ALA A 302 2.27 20.30 -0.43
N SER A 303 2.98 20.39 -1.55
CA SER A 303 2.56 21.00 -2.81
C SER A 303 1.93 19.96 -3.73
N GLU A 304 1.06 20.42 -4.62
CA GLU A 304 0.47 19.70 -5.77
C GLU A 304 1.39 18.61 -6.35
N PRO A 305 0.89 17.37 -6.55
CA PRO A 305 1.72 16.25 -7.01
C PRO A 305 2.27 16.49 -8.42
N ALA A 306 3.50 16.02 -8.66
CA ALA A 306 4.10 15.99 -9.99
C ALA A 306 3.33 15.01 -10.89
N THR A 307 3.08 15.40 -12.13
CA THR A 307 2.47 14.56 -13.17
C THR A 307 3.50 14.24 -14.25
N GLY A 308 3.44 13.05 -14.87
CA GLY A 308 4.34 12.63 -15.95
C GLY A 308 5.33 11.52 -15.55
N SER A 309 6.17 11.08 -16.50
CA SER A 309 7.09 9.94 -16.32
C SER A 309 8.51 10.23 -16.81
N PHE A 310 9.46 9.49 -16.27
CA PHE A 310 10.84 9.40 -16.72
C PHE A 310 11.12 7.99 -17.26
N GLY A 311 11.80 7.91 -18.39
CA GLY A 311 12.26 6.64 -18.94
C GLY A 311 13.45 6.85 -19.87
N TRP A 312 14.18 5.76 -20.14
CA TRP A 312 15.25 5.77 -21.13
C TRP A 312 15.25 4.46 -21.93
N ALA A 313 15.74 4.53 -23.16
CA ALA A 313 15.90 3.37 -24.03
C ALA A 313 17.12 3.54 -24.93
N TRP A 314 17.69 2.43 -25.39
CA TRP A 314 18.64 2.46 -26.49
C TRP A 314 17.93 2.87 -27.78
N ALA A 315 18.54 3.75 -28.57
CA ALA A 315 18.06 4.09 -29.90
C ALA A 315 18.12 2.88 -30.86
N THR A 316 19.01 1.92 -30.58
CA THR A 316 19.14 0.67 -31.33
C THR A 316 19.56 -0.48 -30.40
N GLU A 317 19.10 -1.69 -30.69
CA GLU A 317 19.48 -2.92 -29.98
C GLU A 317 20.75 -3.58 -30.56
N SER A 318 21.40 -2.97 -31.55
CA SER A 318 22.60 -3.53 -32.19
C SER A 318 23.78 -3.50 -31.23
N ALA A 319 24.61 -4.55 -31.20
CA ALA A 319 25.82 -4.54 -30.39
C ALA A 319 26.79 -3.44 -30.88
N VAL A 320 27.41 -2.73 -29.94
CA VAL A 320 28.44 -1.74 -30.25
C VAL A 320 29.72 -2.46 -30.65
N ASP A 321 30.22 -2.15 -31.85
CA ASP A 321 31.47 -2.69 -32.40
C ASP A 321 32.58 -1.63 -32.36
N LEU A 322 33.71 -1.95 -31.75
CA LEU A 322 34.90 -1.10 -31.70
C LEU A 322 35.87 -1.36 -32.87
N GLY A 323 35.58 -2.33 -33.73
CA GLY A 323 36.42 -2.77 -34.82
C GLY A 323 37.67 -3.53 -34.35
N THR A 324 38.61 -3.72 -35.27
CA THR A 324 39.89 -4.40 -34.99
C THR A 324 40.91 -3.43 -34.40
N ALA A 325 41.47 -3.77 -33.24
CA ALA A 325 42.49 -2.96 -32.59
C ALA A 325 43.79 -2.88 -33.42
N THR A 326 44.38 -1.70 -33.50
CA THR A 326 45.62 -1.43 -34.24
C THR A 326 46.80 -1.22 -33.30
N ALA A 327 47.98 -1.72 -33.67
CA ALA A 327 49.18 -1.58 -32.85
C ALA A 327 49.69 -0.13 -32.88
N THR A 328 49.86 0.48 -31.70
CA THR A 328 50.41 1.83 -31.54
C THR A 328 51.49 1.79 -30.46
N GLY A 329 52.76 1.69 -30.86
CA GLY A 329 53.88 1.56 -29.91
C GLY A 329 53.80 0.27 -29.10
N ALA A 330 53.66 0.39 -27.77
CA ALA A 330 53.58 -0.74 -26.84
C ALA A 330 52.13 -1.16 -26.48
N THR A 331 51.12 -0.59 -27.14
CA THR A 331 49.70 -0.85 -26.89
C THR A 331 48.95 -1.20 -28.18
N PHE A 332 47.75 -1.76 -28.04
CA PHE A 332 46.76 -1.82 -29.11
C PHE A 332 45.62 -0.84 -28.81
N THR A 333 45.07 -0.20 -29.84
CA THR A 333 43.99 0.79 -29.72
C THR A 333 42.83 0.49 -30.66
N ALA A 334 41.61 0.57 -30.15
CA ALA A 334 40.36 0.47 -30.92
C ALA A 334 39.42 1.62 -30.53
N THR A 335 38.63 2.10 -31.49
CA THR A 335 37.71 3.23 -31.29
C THR A 335 36.36 2.91 -31.91
N GLY A 336 35.28 3.34 -31.26
CA GLY A 336 33.92 3.19 -31.78
C GLY A 336 33.00 4.25 -31.18
N ALA A 337 31.71 4.11 -31.44
CA ALA A 337 30.69 4.98 -30.84
C ALA A 337 29.67 4.12 -30.09
N LEU A 338 29.29 4.58 -28.91
CA LEU A 338 28.17 4.03 -28.17
C LEU A 338 26.88 4.28 -28.96
N ASN A 339 25.95 3.33 -28.94
CA ASN A 339 24.59 3.60 -29.39
C ASN A 339 23.99 4.75 -28.60
N ASP A 340 23.23 5.59 -29.29
CA ASP A 340 22.51 6.67 -28.63
C ASP A 340 21.50 6.09 -27.60
N VAL A 341 21.39 6.77 -26.48
CA VAL A 341 20.41 6.54 -25.42
C VAL A 341 19.40 7.69 -25.48
N VAL A 342 18.13 7.36 -25.67
CA VAL A 342 17.03 8.31 -25.70
C VAL A 342 16.43 8.38 -24.30
N VAL A 343 16.62 9.52 -23.62
CA VAL A 343 16.00 9.85 -22.34
C VAL A 343 14.71 10.62 -22.63
N THR A 344 13.60 10.16 -22.06
CA THR A 344 12.30 10.82 -22.10
C THR A 344 11.91 11.23 -20.70
N ASP A 345 11.82 12.53 -20.44
CA ASP A 345 11.34 13.06 -19.17
C ASP A 345 10.20 14.04 -19.42
N THR A 346 8.99 13.62 -19.04
CA THR A 346 7.74 14.37 -19.20
C THR A 346 7.21 14.90 -17.88
N ARG A 347 7.99 14.75 -16.80
CA ARG A 347 7.56 15.19 -15.46
C ARG A 347 7.34 16.71 -15.45
N THR A 348 6.18 17.13 -14.93
CA THR A 348 5.78 18.53 -14.79
C THR A 348 4.96 18.72 -13.50
N GLY A 349 4.94 19.92 -12.92
CA GLY A 349 4.30 20.18 -11.63
C GLY A 349 5.25 20.02 -10.44
N GLY A 350 4.72 19.80 -9.22
CA GLY A 350 5.53 19.54 -8.02
C GLY A 350 6.35 20.73 -7.47
N THR A 351 6.76 20.64 -6.20
CA THR A 351 7.77 21.53 -5.58
C THR A 351 9.20 21.01 -5.67
N GLY A 352 9.39 19.77 -6.10
CA GLY A 352 10.71 19.14 -6.22
C GLY A 352 11.50 19.67 -7.41
N ALA A 353 12.81 19.88 -7.22
CA ALA A 353 13.70 20.09 -8.36
C ALA A 353 13.84 18.78 -9.13
N TYR A 354 13.40 18.75 -10.38
CA TYR A 354 13.60 17.60 -11.25
C TYR A 354 15.07 17.46 -11.59
N SER A 355 15.60 16.25 -11.52
CA SER A 355 16.93 15.95 -12.04
C SER A 355 16.95 14.57 -12.65
N TRP A 356 17.95 14.27 -13.46
CA TRP A 356 18.26 12.90 -13.81
C TRP A 356 19.72 12.77 -14.20
N SER A 357 20.28 11.57 -14.06
CA SER A 357 21.62 11.24 -14.52
C SER A 357 21.67 9.81 -15.03
N ILE A 358 22.33 9.61 -16.17
CA ILE A 358 22.70 8.31 -16.73
C ILE A 358 24.20 8.12 -16.49
N SER A 359 24.58 7.02 -15.84
CA SER A 359 25.97 6.59 -15.68
C SER A 359 26.18 5.22 -16.29
N GLY A 360 27.44 4.86 -16.56
CA GLY A 360 27.78 3.56 -17.11
C GLY A 360 29.10 3.01 -16.60
N GLN A 361 29.19 1.68 -16.56
CA GLN A 361 30.39 0.92 -16.21
C GLN A 361 30.48 -0.36 -17.04
N VAL A 362 31.70 -0.86 -17.21
CA VAL A 362 32.01 -1.98 -18.11
C VAL A 362 32.69 -3.09 -17.33
N SER A 363 32.20 -4.31 -17.54
CA SER A 363 32.85 -5.51 -16.99
C SER A 363 34.20 -5.80 -17.66
N ASP A 364 34.93 -6.77 -17.16
CA ASP A 364 36.14 -7.25 -17.83
C ASP A 364 35.81 -7.82 -19.22
N PHE A 365 36.74 -7.60 -20.15
CA PHE A 365 36.66 -8.12 -21.49
C PHE A 365 37.16 -9.56 -21.53
N VAL A 366 36.40 -10.48 -22.14
CA VAL A 366 36.68 -11.91 -22.13
C VAL A 366 36.70 -12.48 -23.56
N SER A 367 37.73 -13.30 -23.84
CA SER A 367 37.85 -14.12 -25.06
C SER A 367 38.32 -15.53 -24.67
N GLY A 368 37.38 -16.46 -24.51
CA GLY A 368 37.69 -17.80 -24.00
C GLY A 368 38.21 -17.74 -22.56
N ALA A 369 39.45 -18.22 -22.33
CA ALA A 369 40.11 -18.14 -21.02
C ALA A 369 40.92 -16.85 -20.82
N ASN A 370 41.08 -16.02 -21.85
CA ASN A 370 41.83 -14.77 -21.77
C ASN A 370 40.91 -13.63 -21.31
N THR A 371 41.42 -12.78 -20.41
CA THR A 371 40.68 -11.62 -19.88
C THR A 371 41.57 -10.39 -19.75
N PHE A 372 40.98 -9.21 -19.85
CA PHE A 372 41.59 -7.95 -19.42
C PHE A 372 40.54 -6.99 -18.83
N THR A 373 40.99 -6.05 -18.01
CA THR A 373 40.07 -5.19 -17.24
C THR A 373 39.27 -4.22 -18.10
N GLY A 374 38.00 -4.00 -17.73
CA GLY A 374 37.15 -2.94 -18.30
C GLY A 374 37.74 -1.52 -18.13
N ALA A 375 38.68 -1.33 -17.20
CA ALA A 375 39.37 -0.06 -16.97
C ALA A 375 40.26 0.40 -18.14
N TYR A 376 40.45 -0.46 -19.14
CA TYR A 376 41.15 -0.12 -20.38
C TYR A 376 40.28 0.61 -21.39
N LEU A 377 38.95 0.59 -21.20
CA LEU A 377 38.01 1.38 -21.99
C LEU A 377 37.83 2.76 -21.35
N GLY A 378 37.92 3.80 -22.19
CA GLY A 378 37.48 5.15 -21.88
C GLY A 378 36.35 5.58 -22.81
N TRP A 379 35.70 6.69 -22.46
CA TRP A 379 34.69 7.30 -23.31
C TRP A 379 34.72 8.83 -23.28
N ALA A 380 34.13 9.46 -24.29
CA ALA A 380 33.87 10.90 -24.34
C ALA A 380 32.36 11.10 -24.52
N PRO A 381 31.61 11.36 -23.44
CA PRO A 381 30.17 11.57 -23.53
C PRO A 381 29.77 12.79 -24.34
N LYS A 382 28.60 12.73 -24.97
CA LYS A 382 28.01 13.82 -25.77
C LYS A 382 26.49 13.79 -25.72
N VAL A 383 25.89 14.97 -25.87
CA VAL A 383 24.44 15.13 -26.07
C VAL A 383 24.22 15.42 -27.56
N THR A 384 23.47 14.57 -28.24
CA THR A 384 23.21 14.67 -29.69
C THR A 384 21.89 15.41 -29.99
N ALA A 385 20.95 15.41 -29.05
CA ALA A 385 19.70 16.19 -29.13
C ALA A 385 19.11 16.48 -27.74
N GLY A 386 18.26 17.50 -27.63
CA GLY A 386 17.55 17.87 -26.40
C GLY A 386 18.38 18.71 -25.44
N SER A 387 17.90 18.85 -24.20
CA SER A 387 18.54 19.66 -23.16
C SER A 387 19.09 18.76 -22.06
N ALA A 388 20.40 18.57 -22.02
CA ALA A 388 21.12 17.85 -20.98
C ALA A 388 22.58 18.31 -20.98
N THR A 389 23.32 17.93 -19.94
CA THR A 389 24.76 18.14 -19.84
C THR A 389 25.48 16.80 -19.98
N ALA A 390 26.42 16.71 -20.92
CA ALA A 390 27.27 15.53 -21.06
C ALA A 390 28.21 15.39 -19.85
N GLY A 391 28.48 14.15 -19.46
CA GLY A 391 29.47 13.84 -18.43
C GLY A 391 30.90 14.16 -18.86
N ALA A 392 31.82 14.15 -17.90
CA ALA A 392 33.24 14.35 -18.17
C ALA A 392 33.82 13.19 -19.00
N ALA A 393 34.77 13.50 -19.88
CA ALA A 393 35.51 12.47 -20.61
C ALA A 393 36.32 11.60 -19.63
N VAL A 394 36.28 10.29 -19.85
CA VAL A 394 36.98 9.28 -19.05
C VAL A 394 38.04 8.63 -19.93
N THR A 395 39.29 8.82 -19.56
CA THR A 395 40.42 8.24 -20.31
C THR A 395 40.76 6.85 -19.77
N SER A 396 41.24 5.95 -20.63
CA SER A 396 41.76 4.63 -20.26
C SER A 396 42.86 4.71 -19.19
N THR A 397 42.91 3.71 -18.30
CA THR A 397 43.98 3.58 -17.30
C THR A 397 45.37 3.38 -17.94
N GLN A 398 45.46 2.84 -19.16
CA GLN A 398 46.74 2.75 -19.89
C GLN A 398 47.31 4.11 -20.30
N LEU A 399 46.47 5.15 -20.30
CA LEU A 399 46.85 6.53 -20.57
C LEU A 399 46.83 7.38 -19.29
N GLY A 400 46.76 6.75 -18.12
CA GLY A 400 46.74 7.43 -16.81
C GLY A 400 45.38 7.97 -16.38
N GLY A 401 44.29 7.59 -17.05
CA GLY A 401 42.92 7.95 -16.65
C GLY A 401 42.28 6.94 -15.68
N ALA A 402 40.98 7.12 -15.42
CA ALA A 402 40.22 6.27 -14.50
C ALA A 402 39.66 4.98 -15.16
N GLY A 403 39.42 5.00 -16.48
CA GLY A 403 38.73 3.93 -17.20
C GLY A 403 37.28 3.70 -16.75
N LEU A 404 36.61 2.75 -17.39
CA LEU A 404 35.19 2.47 -17.15
C LEU A 404 34.92 1.20 -16.31
N ALA A 405 35.91 0.69 -15.58
CA ALA A 405 35.64 -0.37 -14.60
C ALA A 405 34.80 0.11 -13.40
N ALA A 406 34.77 1.42 -13.17
CA ALA A 406 33.89 2.08 -12.22
C ALA A 406 32.89 2.98 -12.94
N ALA A 407 31.71 3.16 -12.34
CA ALA A 407 30.65 3.99 -12.89
C ALA A 407 31.12 5.43 -13.16
N SER A 408 30.88 5.89 -14.37
CA SER A 408 31.12 7.26 -14.80
C SER A 408 29.86 7.85 -15.42
N VAL A 409 29.65 9.16 -15.28
CA VAL A 409 28.45 9.81 -15.82
C VAL A 409 28.56 9.91 -17.35
N LEU A 410 27.48 9.51 -18.04
CA LEU A 410 27.27 9.71 -19.47
C LEU A 410 26.61 11.08 -19.70
N ALA A 411 25.49 11.36 -19.03
CA ALA A 411 24.82 12.66 -19.12
C ALA A 411 23.87 12.87 -17.93
N GLY A 412 23.50 14.11 -17.67
CA GLY A 412 22.47 14.44 -16.68
C GLY A 412 21.80 15.78 -16.94
N SER A 413 20.70 16.02 -16.23
CA SER A 413 19.95 17.28 -16.24
C SER A 413 19.50 17.65 -14.83
N ASN A 414 19.34 18.95 -14.59
CA ASN A 414 18.72 19.51 -13.38
C ASN A 414 17.31 20.06 -13.66
N ALA A 415 16.67 19.54 -14.72
CA ALA A 415 15.29 19.82 -15.08
C ALA A 415 14.65 18.56 -15.71
N ALA A 416 13.32 18.50 -15.69
CA ALA A 416 12.58 17.49 -16.42
C ALA A 416 12.63 17.82 -17.92
N THR A 417 13.56 17.17 -18.62
CA THR A 417 13.76 17.36 -20.06
C THR A 417 14.28 16.08 -20.69
N SER A 418 13.79 15.83 -21.89
CA SER A 418 14.24 14.74 -22.73
C SER A 418 15.55 15.10 -23.45
N ALA A 419 16.39 14.11 -23.68
CA ALA A 419 17.63 14.26 -24.43
C ALA A 419 18.06 12.94 -25.09
N THR A 420 18.78 13.04 -26.19
CA THR A 420 19.49 11.91 -26.79
C THR A 420 20.97 12.07 -26.49
N VAL A 421 21.57 11.04 -25.91
CA VAL A 421 22.94 11.07 -25.39
C VAL A 421 23.74 9.87 -25.89
N GLY A 422 25.03 10.05 -26.14
CA GLY A 422 25.91 9.00 -26.62
C GLY A 422 27.34 9.24 -26.13
N ALA A 423 28.29 8.44 -26.60
CA ALA A 423 29.70 8.63 -26.30
C ALA A 423 30.61 8.09 -27.40
N ASP A 424 31.76 8.71 -27.60
CA ASP A 424 32.83 8.12 -28.40
C ASP A 424 33.69 7.22 -27.48
N LEU A 425 33.93 5.98 -27.90
CA LEU A 425 34.61 4.95 -27.11
C LEU A 425 36.06 4.80 -27.57
N SER A 426 36.97 4.64 -26.61
CA SER A 426 38.40 4.44 -26.88
C SER A 426 38.96 3.35 -25.97
N LEU A 427 39.31 2.21 -26.55
CA LEU A 427 39.93 1.07 -25.87
C LEU A 427 41.44 1.10 -26.09
N VAL A 428 42.22 1.07 -25.01
CA VAL A 428 43.70 0.98 -25.07
C VAL A 428 44.15 -0.17 -24.19
N ILE A 429 44.74 -1.20 -24.79
CA ILE A 429 45.18 -2.42 -24.10
C ILE A 429 46.70 -2.64 -24.25
N PRO A 430 47.35 -3.37 -23.33
CA PRO A 430 48.76 -3.72 -23.47
C PRO A 430 49.08 -4.45 -24.77
N GLY A 431 50.27 -4.21 -25.33
CA GLY A 431 50.78 -4.92 -26.51
C GLY A 431 51.07 -6.40 -26.28
N SER A 432 51.05 -6.86 -25.02
CA SER A 432 51.18 -8.26 -24.63
C SER A 432 49.84 -9.01 -24.55
N THR A 433 48.70 -8.34 -24.80
CA THR A 433 47.38 -8.99 -24.79
C THR A 433 47.30 -10.04 -25.90
N ALA A 434 46.87 -11.26 -25.54
CA ALA A 434 46.74 -12.35 -26.50
C ALA A 434 45.66 -12.04 -27.56
N ALA A 435 45.87 -12.47 -28.80
CA ALA A 435 44.90 -12.32 -29.87
C ALA A 435 43.60 -13.09 -29.56
N GLY A 436 42.45 -12.49 -29.90
CA GLY A 436 41.12 -13.08 -29.70
C GLY A 436 40.00 -12.06 -29.87
N ASP A 437 38.76 -12.55 -29.92
CA ASP A 437 37.55 -11.74 -30.04
C ASP A 437 36.98 -11.49 -28.63
N TYR A 438 37.36 -10.37 -28.04
CA TYR A 438 36.95 -10.05 -26.67
C TYR A 438 35.57 -9.38 -26.62
N LYS A 439 34.74 -9.83 -25.67
CA LYS A 439 33.42 -9.26 -25.41
C LYS A 439 33.32 -8.76 -23.97
N THR A 440 32.48 -7.75 -23.76
CA THR A 440 32.16 -7.23 -22.44
C THR A 440 30.70 -6.77 -22.38
N THR A 441 30.20 -6.53 -21.18
CA THR A 441 28.90 -5.92 -20.92
C THR A 441 29.10 -4.50 -20.39
N LEU A 442 28.47 -3.52 -21.06
CA LEU A 442 28.26 -2.18 -20.52
C LEU A 442 26.92 -2.15 -19.79
N THR A 443 26.96 -1.82 -18.51
CA THR A 443 25.77 -1.58 -17.69
C THR A 443 25.54 -0.08 -17.61
N LEU A 444 24.35 0.38 -18.00
CA LEU A 444 23.90 1.75 -17.74
C LEU A 444 22.94 1.79 -16.56
N THR A 445 23.04 2.85 -15.77
CA THR A 445 22.19 3.10 -14.60
C THR A 445 21.60 4.49 -14.70
N ALA A 446 20.29 4.60 -14.46
CA ALA A 446 19.59 5.88 -14.43
C ALA A 446 19.13 6.20 -13.01
N VAL A 447 19.29 7.46 -12.61
CA VAL A 447 18.74 8.04 -11.37
C VAL A 447 17.95 9.29 -11.74
N GLN A 448 16.85 9.59 -11.06
CA GLN A 448 15.91 10.67 -11.39
C GLN A 448 15.31 11.38 -10.17
#